data_AF-A0A7V1HV72-F1
#
_entry.id   AF-A0A7V1HV72-F1
#
_cell.length_a   1.000
_cell.length_b   1.000
_cell.length_c   1.000
_cell.angle_alpha   90.00
_cell.angle_beta   90.00
_cell.angle_gamma   90.00
#
_symmetry.space_group_name_H-M   'P 1'
#
loop_
_entity.id
_entity.type
_entity.pdbx_description
1 polymer ?
#
loop_
_entity_poly.entity_id
_entity_poly.type
_entity_poly.pdbx_seq_one_letter_code
_entity_poly.pdbx_strand_id
1 'polypeptide(L)'
;MHPRFIMLISFLFLLTSGAAAQALTNDEVFKYDESHPAAGYWIGTLTTGRGNELTLIVSAEKKDEWEVKVSALAGGLLDTPCSDIKEKGQEFSFTITGFPGTTPHFEGNISEDGQAFKGSVTDLKKEKPQPGSFLLRRTVKASDMANPLAFTGELNAQGITIPMTILLAKTPGGNWVGSLDIPMQNLHEFPFINISETEDGTITAELPVPGGADIEVKPDEMNKHLEGVFRQSGLVMKIDFTRDENYTYRNLVRLQTPQKPYPYREIPVTAPHPQGFSLGGTLTLPDPEKYGNGPYPAVVLISGSGQQDRDESILGHKPFLIIADYLTRHGIAVMRYDDRGVGDSEVKESKLVTEATTSDFATDTIAVINKLKTMKEIDSDHIGLIGHSEGGLIAPMVADRMGNNIDFIILLAGPGVKGDLLLVKQTELLLKAAGVSDESIKAQSEIRRKLFEAVEDDDKAIAKKYLKKLITKQLESTGRKVTDTEIQDALKTAEKQLLNPWMRYFLSYDPAPVLARVKCPVLALNGTRDLQVWHKQNLDAIERIRKQADLPVTVIRYEGLNHLFQPARTGTVSEYITIETTIDEQVLSDMTEWIRKQVSRKN
;
A
#
# COMPACT_ATOMS: atom_id res chain seq x y z
N MET A 1 5.56 9.15 3.85
CA MET A 1 4.29 8.45 4.15
C MET A 1 4.13 8.38 5.67
N HIS A 2 3.10 9.02 6.24
CA HIS A 2 2.82 9.03 7.68
C HIS A 2 1.73 7.96 8.01
N PRO A 3 1.73 7.33 9.21
CA PRO A 3 1.29 5.95 9.42
C PRO A 3 -0.21 5.78 9.73
N ARG A 4 -1.09 6.68 9.28
CA ARG A 4 -2.46 6.73 9.83
C ARG A 4 -3.48 5.76 9.21
N PHE A 5 -3.17 5.07 8.11
CA PHE A 5 -4.08 4.07 7.53
C PHE A 5 -3.43 2.73 7.18
N ILE A 6 -2.12 2.72 6.96
CA ILE A 6 -1.34 1.53 6.55
C ILE A 6 -0.90 0.65 7.75
N MET A 7 -1.28 1.02 8.98
CA MET A 7 -0.67 0.45 10.19
C MET A 7 -1.11 -0.98 10.56
N LEU A 8 -1.90 -1.62 9.70
CA LEU A 8 -2.22 -3.04 9.80
C LEU A 8 -1.70 -3.86 8.63
N ILE A 9 -0.88 -3.34 7.70
CA ILE A 9 -0.28 -4.17 6.64
C ILE A 9 1.19 -3.86 6.36
N SER A 10 1.73 -2.67 6.67
CA SER A 10 3.19 -2.45 6.50
C SER A 10 4.01 -3.02 7.66
N PHE A 11 3.89 -4.32 7.87
CA PHE A 11 4.96 -5.11 8.47
C PHE A 11 5.74 -5.73 7.33
N LEU A 12 6.83 -5.09 6.93
CA LEU A 12 8.07 -5.82 6.66
C LEU A 12 9.30 -4.92 6.46
N PHE A 13 9.22 -3.61 6.25
CA PHE A 13 10.45 -2.81 6.08
C PHE A 13 10.34 -1.38 6.60
N LEU A 14 10.50 -1.15 7.92
CA LEU A 14 10.75 0.19 8.44
C LEU A 14 11.76 0.18 9.62
N LEU A 15 12.96 0.71 9.29
CA LEU A 15 13.93 1.44 10.12
C LEU A 15 14.68 0.69 11.23
N THR A 16 15.93 0.31 10.95
CA THR A 16 17.16 1.04 11.35
C THR A 16 18.31 0.69 10.40
N SER A 17 19.20 1.65 10.13
CA SER A 17 20.43 1.44 9.36
C SER A 17 21.51 0.90 10.27
N GLY A 18 22.05 -0.28 9.97
CA GLY A 18 23.23 -0.79 10.65
C GLY A 18 23.56 -2.22 10.25
N ALA A 19 24.77 -2.37 9.71
CA ALA A 19 25.49 -3.62 9.41
C ALA A 19 25.05 -4.40 8.15
N ALA A 20 25.71 -4.14 7.02
CA ALA A 20 25.79 -5.09 5.91
C ALA A 20 27.16 -4.97 5.22
N ALA A 21 28.20 -5.53 5.84
CA ALA A 21 29.55 -5.53 5.24
C ALA A 21 30.37 -6.81 5.46
N GLN A 22 29.88 -7.82 6.17
CA GLN A 22 30.65 -9.05 6.37
C GLN A 22 29.84 -10.28 5.96
N ALA A 23 30.50 -11.11 5.14
CA ALA A 23 30.12 -12.42 4.64
C ALA A 23 29.22 -12.48 3.37
N LEU A 24 29.83 -12.13 2.23
CA LEU A 24 29.55 -12.83 0.97
C LEU A 24 30.79 -13.67 0.65
N THR A 25 31.05 -14.66 1.50
CA THR A 25 32.20 -15.58 1.40
C THR A 25 31.68 -16.99 1.10
N ASN A 26 31.04 -17.16 -0.04
CA ASN A 26 31.07 -18.48 -0.67
C ASN A 26 32.37 -18.51 -1.48
N ASP A 27 33.35 -19.27 -1.02
CA ASP A 27 34.58 -19.58 -1.78
C ASP A 27 34.30 -20.51 -2.98
N GLU A 28 33.02 -20.71 -3.31
CA GLU A 28 32.58 -21.53 -4.43
C GLU A 28 32.67 -20.73 -5.74
N VAL A 29 33.33 -21.34 -6.73
CA VAL A 29 33.52 -20.75 -8.06
C VAL A 29 32.36 -21.16 -8.95
N PHE A 30 31.56 -20.19 -9.39
CA PHE A 30 30.46 -20.44 -10.31
C PHE A 30 30.94 -20.36 -11.76
N LYS A 31 30.55 -21.36 -12.56
CA LYS A 31 30.79 -21.33 -14.02
C LYS A 31 30.04 -20.16 -14.65
N TYR A 32 30.65 -19.57 -15.68
CA TYR A 32 30.08 -18.46 -16.44
C TYR A 32 30.46 -18.58 -17.91
N ASP A 33 29.77 -17.83 -18.76
CA ASP A 33 30.11 -17.72 -20.18
C ASP A 33 31.28 -16.75 -20.37
N GLU A 34 32.44 -17.26 -20.76
CA GLU A 34 33.63 -16.45 -20.99
C GLU A 34 33.48 -15.43 -22.13
N SER A 35 32.54 -15.65 -23.06
CA SER A 35 32.26 -14.70 -24.15
C SER A 35 31.45 -13.49 -23.68
N HIS A 36 30.71 -13.65 -22.58
CA HIS A 36 29.90 -12.61 -21.94
C HIS A 36 30.09 -12.67 -20.42
N PRO A 37 31.29 -12.29 -19.91
CA PRO A 37 31.60 -12.40 -18.50
C PRO A 37 30.64 -11.62 -17.60
N ALA A 38 29.93 -10.60 -18.10
CA ALA A 38 28.95 -9.86 -17.30
C ALA A 38 27.65 -10.63 -17.06
N ALA A 39 27.32 -11.62 -17.91
CA ALA A 39 26.09 -12.37 -17.81
C ALA A 39 26.10 -13.22 -16.54
N GLY A 40 25.07 -13.08 -15.71
CA GLY A 40 24.93 -13.80 -14.45
C GLY A 40 24.09 -13.09 -13.40
N TYR A 41 24.03 -13.71 -12.23
CA TYR A 41 23.38 -13.16 -11.05
C TYR A 41 24.44 -12.71 -10.05
N TRP A 42 24.33 -11.48 -9.59
CA TRP A 42 25.34 -10.81 -8.79
C TRP A 42 24.73 -10.21 -7.54
N ILE A 43 25.43 -10.32 -6.41
CA ILE A 43 25.01 -9.71 -5.15
C ILE A 43 26.21 -9.07 -4.45
N GLY A 44 26.00 -7.92 -3.82
CA GLY A 44 27.06 -7.30 -3.03
C GLY A 44 26.72 -5.92 -2.52
N THR A 45 27.75 -5.15 -2.20
CA THR A 45 27.58 -3.87 -1.50
C THR A 45 27.89 -2.70 -2.42
N LEU A 46 27.04 -1.70 -2.37
CA LEU A 46 27.27 -0.36 -2.88
C LEU A 46 27.51 0.59 -1.71
N THR A 47 28.68 1.23 -1.71
CA THR A 47 28.97 2.40 -0.87
C THR A 47 28.69 3.65 -1.69
N THR A 48 27.64 4.38 -1.33
CA THR A 48 27.31 5.66 -1.97
C THR A 48 28.41 6.71 -1.72
N GLY A 49 28.50 7.74 -2.55
CA GLY A 49 29.48 8.84 -2.36
C GLY A 49 29.35 9.59 -1.02
N ARG A 50 28.27 9.36 -0.26
CA ARG A 50 28.05 9.90 1.10
C ARG A 50 28.37 8.90 2.22
N GLY A 51 28.90 7.72 1.90
CA GLY A 51 29.31 6.69 2.88
C GLY A 51 28.21 5.74 3.33
N ASN A 52 26.98 5.84 2.80
CA ASN A 52 25.94 4.85 3.09
C ASN A 52 26.20 3.56 2.30
N GLU A 53 26.04 2.41 2.96
CA GLU A 53 26.10 1.09 2.33
C GLU A 53 24.70 0.56 2.02
N LEU A 54 24.56 -0.05 0.84
CA LEU A 54 23.34 -0.67 0.35
C LEU A 54 23.68 -2.03 -0.24
N THR A 55 22.85 -3.05 -0.01
CA THR A 55 22.95 -4.29 -0.78
C THR A 55 22.35 -4.07 -2.16
N LEU A 56 23.08 -4.49 -3.19
CA LEU A 56 22.66 -4.52 -4.57
C LEU A 56 22.56 -5.96 -5.05
N ILE A 57 21.52 -6.22 -5.83
CA ILE A 57 21.35 -7.43 -6.62
C ILE A 57 21.27 -7.01 -8.08
N VAL A 58 22.06 -7.65 -8.93
CA VAL A 58 22.08 -7.39 -10.38
C VAL A 58 21.86 -8.72 -11.10
N SER A 59 20.82 -8.77 -11.91
CA SER A 59 20.61 -9.82 -12.90
C SER A 59 20.98 -9.26 -14.26
N ALA A 60 21.93 -9.90 -14.94
CA ALA A 60 22.37 -9.52 -16.27
C ALA A 60 22.27 -10.74 -17.18
N GLU A 61 21.42 -10.67 -18.19
CA GLU A 61 21.22 -11.73 -19.17
C GLU A 61 21.56 -11.22 -20.57
N LYS A 62 22.37 -11.99 -21.30
CA LYS A 62 22.68 -11.73 -22.69
C LYS A 62 21.91 -12.73 -23.56
N LYS A 63 20.81 -12.26 -24.15
CA LYS A 63 20.05 -12.96 -25.21
C LYS A 63 20.47 -12.35 -26.56
N ASP A 64 19.54 -11.95 -27.40
CA ASP A 64 19.84 -11.12 -28.59
C ASP A 64 20.37 -9.73 -28.16
N GLU A 65 19.65 -9.08 -27.23
CA GLU A 65 20.04 -7.84 -26.56
C GLU A 65 20.36 -8.10 -25.08
N TRP A 66 20.96 -7.10 -24.42
CA TRP A 66 21.20 -7.14 -22.99
C TRP A 66 19.93 -6.83 -22.21
N GLU A 67 19.60 -7.70 -21.25
CA GLU A 67 18.56 -7.46 -20.26
C GLU A 67 19.23 -7.36 -18.89
N VAL A 68 19.27 -6.15 -18.30
CA VAL A 68 19.87 -5.93 -16.98
C VAL A 68 18.82 -5.37 -16.05
N LYS A 69 18.67 -6.00 -14.89
CA LYS A 69 17.74 -5.61 -13.82
C LYS A 69 18.49 -5.43 -12.51
N VAL A 70 18.10 -4.41 -11.76
CA VAL A 70 18.70 -4.10 -10.45
C VAL A 70 17.65 -4.06 -9.36
N SER A 71 17.95 -4.74 -8.26
CA SER A 71 17.15 -4.75 -7.03
C SER A 71 17.96 -4.20 -5.86
N ALA A 72 17.34 -3.33 -5.07
CA ALA A 72 17.89 -2.73 -3.85
C ALA A 72 16.73 -2.28 -2.93
N LEU A 73 16.37 -3.11 -1.95
CA LEU A 73 15.19 -2.88 -1.11
C LEU A 73 15.26 -1.57 -0.30
N ALA A 74 16.43 -1.21 0.23
CA ALA A 74 16.63 0.05 0.93
C ALA A 74 16.36 1.29 0.06
N GLY A 75 16.42 1.15 -1.27
CA GLY A 75 16.09 2.18 -2.25
C GLY A 75 14.72 2.00 -2.91
N GLY A 76 13.93 0.99 -2.52
CA GLY A 76 12.65 0.64 -3.16
C GLY A 76 12.79 0.12 -4.59
N LEU A 77 13.96 -0.41 -4.96
CA LEU A 77 14.23 -0.99 -6.27
C LEU A 77 13.94 -2.48 -6.27
N LEU A 78 13.08 -2.92 -7.18
CA LEU A 78 12.74 -4.32 -7.40
C LEU A 78 12.68 -4.58 -8.90
N ASP A 79 13.62 -5.38 -9.39
CA ASP A 79 13.79 -5.81 -10.77
C ASP A 79 13.72 -4.66 -11.78
N THR A 80 14.26 -3.51 -11.38
CA THR A 80 14.18 -2.29 -12.18
C THR A 80 15.04 -2.44 -13.43
N PRO A 81 14.46 -2.30 -14.64
CA PRO A 81 15.20 -2.44 -15.87
C PRO A 81 16.22 -1.30 -16.05
N CYS A 82 17.39 -1.64 -16.57
CA CYS A 82 18.47 -0.71 -16.86
C CYS A 82 18.57 -0.39 -18.35
N SER A 83 19.27 0.69 -18.67
CA SER A 83 19.55 1.15 -20.04
C SER A 83 21.03 1.46 -20.23
N ASP A 84 21.42 1.85 -21.45
CA ASP A 84 22.81 2.17 -21.82
C ASP A 84 23.80 1.05 -21.41
N ILE A 85 23.41 -0.20 -21.68
CA ILE A 85 24.17 -1.37 -21.26
C ILE A 85 25.30 -1.61 -22.27
N LYS A 86 26.53 -1.70 -21.78
CA LYS A 86 27.73 -1.92 -22.60
C LYS A 86 28.63 -2.96 -21.95
N GLU A 87 29.14 -3.88 -22.77
CA GLU A 87 30.17 -4.85 -22.39
C GLU A 87 31.33 -4.76 -23.39
N LYS A 88 32.56 -4.73 -22.89
CA LYS A 88 33.79 -4.79 -23.69
C LYS A 88 34.87 -5.57 -22.95
N GLY A 89 34.98 -6.86 -23.24
CA GLY A 89 35.87 -7.74 -22.48
C GLY A 89 35.39 -7.86 -21.04
N GLN A 90 36.23 -7.49 -20.06
CA GLN A 90 35.86 -7.46 -18.63
C GLN A 90 35.20 -6.15 -18.19
N GLU A 91 35.18 -5.11 -19.04
CA GLU A 91 34.50 -3.86 -18.73
C GLU A 91 33.00 -4.00 -18.93
N PHE A 92 32.21 -3.59 -17.93
CA PHE A 92 30.76 -3.62 -17.98
C PHE A 92 30.14 -2.35 -17.37
N SER A 93 29.14 -1.79 -18.04
CA SER A 93 28.40 -0.62 -17.56
C SER A 93 26.92 -0.65 -17.92
N PHE A 94 26.12 0.03 -17.10
CA PHE A 94 24.68 0.20 -17.29
C PHE A 94 24.15 1.39 -16.47
N THR A 95 22.94 1.84 -16.79
CA THR A 95 22.29 3.00 -16.15
C THR A 95 20.93 2.60 -15.60
N ILE A 96 20.64 2.95 -14.35
CA ILE A 96 19.30 2.79 -13.77
C ILE A 96 18.46 4.00 -14.18
N THR A 97 17.31 3.75 -14.82
CA THR A 97 16.37 4.78 -15.25
C THR A 97 15.10 4.81 -14.38
N GLY A 98 14.33 5.90 -14.46
CA GLY A 98 13.02 5.98 -13.78
C GLY A 98 13.00 6.71 -12.44
N PHE A 99 14.12 7.21 -11.92
CA PHE A 99 14.12 8.01 -10.69
C PHE A 99 13.91 9.52 -10.92
N PRO A 100 12.95 10.15 -10.22
CA PRO A 100 12.91 11.58 -10.05
C PRO A 100 14.20 12.06 -9.35
N GLY A 101 14.88 13.06 -9.93
CA GLY A 101 16.04 13.72 -9.29
C GLY A 101 17.40 13.01 -9.31
N THR A 102 17.51 11.75 -9.72
CA THR A 102 18.82 11.04 -9.87
C THR A 102 18.86 10.13 -11.10
N THR A 103 20.06 9.82 -11.62
CA THR A 103 20.29 8.84 -12.70
C THR A 103 21.62 8.13 -12.46
N PRO A 104 21.63 7.05 -11.66
CA PRO A 104 22.84 6.31 -11.34
C PRO A 104 23.37 5.54 -12.55
N HIS A 105 24.62 5.78 -12.91
CA HIS A 105 25.39 5.05 -13.90
C HIS A 105 26.46 4.21 -13.21
N PHE A 106 26.46 2.91 -13.49
CA PHE A 106 27.41 1.93 -12.97
C PHE A 106 28.43 1.61 -14.05
N GLU A 107 29.71 1.64 -13.68
CA GLU A 107 30.82 1.25 -14.55
C GLU A 107 31.88 0.53 -13.72
N GLY A 108 32.35 -0.60 -14.21
CA GLY A 108 33.35 -1.40 -13.50
C GLY A 108 33.98 -2.50 -14.34
N ASN A 109 34.77 -3.33 -13.68
CA ASN A 109 35.43 -4.48 -14.26
C ASN A 109 35.02 -5.76 -13.54
N ILE A 110 34.80 -6.80 -14.32
CA ILE A 110 34.66 -8.17 -13.86
C ILE A 110 36.07 -8.74 -13.67
N SER A 111 36.31 -9.53 -12.64
CA SER A 111 37.61 -10.18 -12.42
C SER A 111 37.90 -11.25 -13.48
N GLU A 112 39.18 -11.59 -13.66
CA GLU A 112 39.61 -12.60 -14.65
C GLU A 112 38.97 -13.98 -14.41
N ASP A 113 38.70 -14.33 -13.16
CA ASP A 113 38.00 -15.57 -12.77
C ASP A 113 36.46 -15.47 -12.88
N GLY A 114 35.94 -14.32 -13.32
CA GLY A 114 34.52 -14.04 -13.49
C GLY A 114 33.73 -13.91 -12.19
N GLN A 115 34.34 -13.97 -11.00
CA GLN A 115 33.61 -14.07 -9.73
C GLN A 115 33.32 -12.74 -9.03
N ALA A 116 33.99 -11.66 -9.41
CA ALA A 116 33.83 -10.34 -8.81
C ALA A 116 33.50 -9.30 -9.87
N PHE A 117 32.57 -8.39 -9.57
CA PHE A 117 32.31 -7.20 -10.37
C PHE A 117 32.49 -5.98 -9.49
N LYS A 118 33.50 -5.16 -9.80
CA LYS A 118 33.90 -4.01 -8.97
C LYS A 118 33.98 -2.75 -9.81
N GLY A 119 33.46 -1.66 -9.27
CA GLY A 119 33.47 -0.40 -10.00
C GLY A 119 33.01 0.79 -9.20
N SER A 120 32.55 1.81 -9.93
CA SER A 120 32.05 3.06 -9.39
C SER A 120 30.62 3.33 -9.85
N VAL A 121 29.88 4.09 -9.05
CA VAL A 121 28.56 4.62 -9.43
C VAL A 121 28.60 6.14 -9.44
N THR A 122 28.08 6.74 -10.51
CA THR A 122 28.02 8.20 -10.68
C THR A 122 26.61 8.65 -11.02
N ASP A 123 26.13 9.74 -10.40
CA ASP A 123 24.81 10.29 -10.69
C ASP A 123 24.88 11.29 -11.85
N LEU A 124 24.35 10.90 -13.02
CA LEU A 124 24.42 11.69 -14.25
C LEU A 124 23.57 12.97 -14.21
N LYS A 125 22.63 13.11 -13.27
CA LYS A 125 21.82 14.33 -13.11
C LYS A 125 22.49 15.42 -12.28
N LYS A 126 23.62 15.13 -11.62
CA LYS A 126 24.33 16.11 -10.78
C LYS A 126 25.48 16.74 -11.55
N GLU A 127 25.61 18.07 -11.46
CA GLU A 127 26.72 18.80 -12.09
C GLU A 127 28.11 18.42 -11.51
N LYS A 128 28.16 18.04 -10.22
CA LYS A 128 29.37 17.58 -9.52
C LYS A 128 29.05 16.36 -8.67
N PRO A 129 28.91 15.17 -9.30
CA PRO A 129 28.60 13.96 -8.56
C PRO A 129 29.82 13.53 -7.72
N GLN A 130 29.57 13.09 -6.49
CA GLN A 130 30.55 12.33 -5.71
C GLN A 130 30.37 10.85 -6.06
N PRO A 131 31.35 10.19 -6.69
CA PRO A 131 31.21 8.79 -7.06
C PRO A 131 31.11 7.90 -5.82
N GLY A 132 30.23 6.91 -5.87
CA GLY A 132 30.25 5.76 -4.97
C GLY A 132 31.12 4.64 -5.53
N SER A 133 31.32 3.59 -4.76
CA SER A 133 31.98 2.35 -5.19
C SER A 133 31.12 1.14 -4.89
N PHE A 134 31.21 0.11 -5.72
CA PHE A 134 30.53 -1.16 -5.46
C PHE A 134 31.46 -2.35 -5.62
N LEU A 135 31.11 -3.43 -4.93
CA LEU A 135 31.70 -4.75 -5.11
C LEU A 135 30.59 -5.79 -5.06
N LEU A 136 30.38 -6.48 -6.17
CA LEU A 136 29.43 -7.58 -6.30
C LEU A 136 30.19 -8.90 -6.47
N ARG A 137 29.61 -9.97 -5.96
CA ARG A 137 30.05 -11.36 -6.13
C ARG A 137 29.05 -12.12 -6.97
N ARG A 138 29.55 -12.98 -7.85
CA ARG A 138 28.71 -13.89 -8.62
C ARG A 138 28.06 -14.90 -7.68
N THR A 139 26.80 -15.21 -7.97
CA THR A 139 26.03 -16.25 -7.29
C THR A 139 25.07 -16.90 -8.29
N VAL A 140 24.21 -17.80 -7.82
CA VAL A 140 23.19 -18.50 -8.59
C VAL A 140 21.84 -18.39 -7.90
N LYS A 141 20.75 -18.49 -8.66
CA LYS A 141 19.42 -18.53 -8.08
C LYS A 141 19.13 -19.93 -7.56
N ALA A 142 18.34 -20.02 -6.50
CA ALA A 142 17.91 -21.32 -5.98
C ALA A 142 17.06 -22.08 -7.02
N SER A 143 16.25 -21.38 -7.83
CA SER A 143 15.44 -21.98 -8.89
C SER A 143 16.25 -22.58 -10.04
N ASP A 144 17.47 -22.09 -10.28
CA ASP A 144 18.37 -22.60 -11.33
C ASP A 144 19.07 -23.91 -10.92
N MET A 145 19.00 -24.29 -9.64
CA MET A 145 19.66 -25.48 -9.12
C MET A 145 18.89 -26.76 -9.43
N ALA A 146 19.58 -27.90 -9.38
CA ALA A 146 18.93 -29.20 -9.48
C ALA A 146 18.11 -29.47 -8.21
N ASN A 147 16.81 -29.73 -8.38
CA ASN A 147 15.86 -30.06 -7.31
C ASN A 147 15.69 -28.95 -6.24
N PRO A 148 15.24 -27.74 -6.62
CA PRO A 148 14.91 -26.72 -5.63
C PRO A 148 13.77 -27.20 -4.73
N LEU A 149 13.89 -26.92 -3.43
CA LEU A 149 12.86 -27.15 -2.43
C LEU A 149 12.08 -25.86 -2.24
N ALA A 150 10.89 -25.80 -2.82
CA ALA A 150 9.95 -24.70 -2.58
C ALA A 150 9.03 -25.05 -1.41
N PHE A 151 9.01 -24.21 -0.38
CA PHE A 151 8.10 -24.31 0.75
C PHE A 151 7.22 -23.08 0.81
N THR A 152 5.92 -23.28 0.64
CA THR A 152 4.93 -22.20 0.59
C THR A 152 4.06 -22.25 1.84
N GLY A 153 3.75 -21.08 2.36
CA GLY A 153 2.81 -20.93 3.47
C GLY A 153 2.51 -19.48 3.75
N GLU A 154 1.97 -19.25 4.94
CA GLU A 154 1.55 -17.94 5.38
C GLU A 154 2.26 -17.58 6.69
N LEU A 155 2.98 -16.46 6.68
CA LEU A 155 3.62 -15.93 7.89
C LEU A 155 2.62 -15.04 8.64
N ASN A 156 2.35 -15.32 9.91
CA ASN A 156 1.45 -14.48 10.72
C ASN A 156 2.24 -13.40 11.47
N ALA A 157 2.09 -12.16 11.01
CA ALA A 157 2.66 -10.96 11.63
C ALA A 157 1.55 -10.17 12.34
N GLN A 158 1.34 -10.43 13.64
CA GLN A 158 0.40 -9.67 14.47
C GLN A 158 -1.04 -9.62 13.92
N GLY A 159 -1.53 -10.74 13.35
CA GLY A 159 -2.87 -10.84 12.77
C GLY A 159 -2.94 -10.53 11.26
N ILE A 160 -1.79 -10.22 10.65
CA ILE A 160 -1.63 -10.07 9.22
C ILE A 160 -1.01 -11.35 8.68
N THR A 161 -1.66 -11.91 7.68
CA THR A 161 -1.21 -13.14 7.04
C THR A 161 -0.43 -12.77 5.79
N ILE A 162 0.83 -13.20 5.71
CA ILE A 162 1.74 -12.88 4.61
C ILE A 162 2.07 -14.16 3.83
N PRO A 163 1.39 -14.40 2.69
CA PRO A 163 1.80 -15.42 1.73
C PRO A 163 3.27 -15.26 1.35
N MET A 164 4.02 -16.36 1.49
CA MET A 164 5.46 -16.40 1.32
C MET A 164 5.88 -17.77 0.78
N THR A 165 6.89 -17.78 -0.07
CA THR A 165 7.59 -19.01 -0.46
C THR A 165 9.07 -18.86 -0.16
N ILE A 166 9.63 -19.86 0.53
CA ILE A 166 11.07 -20.01 0.74
C ILE A 166 11.55 -21.07 -0.25
N LEU A 167 12.49 -20.71 -1.13
CA LEU A 167 13.20 -21.65 -1.99
C LEU A 167 14.56 -21.94 -1.38
N LEU A 168 14.90 -23.22 -1.25
CA LEU A 168 16.21 -23.69 -0.78
C LEU A 168 16.75 -24.72 -1.77
N ALA A 169 18.04 -24.64 -2.08
CA ALA A 169 18.70 -25.64 -2.92
C ALA A 169 20.17 -25.81 -2.53
N LYS A 170 20.75 -26.95 -2.88
CA LYS A 170 22.19 -27.19 -2.77
C LYS A 170 22.87 -26.88 -4.10
N THR A 171 23.99 -26.16 -4.05
CA THR A 171 24.89 -26.00 -5.19
C THR A 171 25.62 -27.31 -5.50
N PRO A 172 26.25 -27.45 -6.68
CA PRO A 172 27.10 -28.61 -6.98
C PRO A 172 28.25 -28.82 -5.97
N GLY A 173 28.76 -27.75 -5.35
CA GLY A 173 29.75 -27.81 -4.27
C GLY A 173 29.18 -28.22 -2.90
N GLY A 174 27.85 -28.38 -2.77
CA GLY A 174 27.19 -28.79 -1.54
C GLY A 174 26.85 -27.66 -0.57
N ASN A 175 27.04 -26.40 -0.98
CA ASN A 175 26.62 -25.23 -0.21
C ASN A 175 25.13 -24.97 -0.41
N TRP A 176 24.50 -24.33 0.58
CA TRP A 176 23.13 -23.86 0.40
C TRP A 176 23.09 -22.59 -0.43
N VAL A 177 22.04 -22.46 -1.22
CA VAL A 177 21.53 -21.21 -1.78
C VAL A 177 20.04 -21.16 -1.50
N GLY A 178 19.50 -19.96 -1.33
CA GLY A 178 18.09 -19.80 -1.07
C GLY A 178 17.58 -18.44 -1.47
N SER A 179 16.28 -18.36 -1.65
CA SER A 179 15.58 -17.13 -1.95
C SER A 179 14.19 -17.10 -1.34
N LEU A 180 13.62 -15.90 -1.34
CA LEU A 180 12.33 -15.59 -0.78
C LEU A 180 11.45 -14.96 -1.86
N ASP A 181 10.24 -15.50 -1.99
CA ASP A 181 9.18 -14.87 -2.75
C ASP A 181 8.15 -14.29 -1.77
N ILE A 182 7.84 -13.00 -1.95
CA ILE A 182 6.71 -12.34 -1.31
C ILE A 182 5.92 -11.67 -2.44
N PRO A 183 4.97 -12.40 -3.08
CA PRO A 183 4.25 -11.90 -4.25
C PRO A 183 3.58 -10.54 -4.01
N MET A 184 3.07 -10.32 -2.80
CA MET A 184 2.43 -9.06 -2.41
C MET A 184 3.33 -7.84 -2.39
N GLN A 185 4.65 -8.06 -2.32
CA GLN A 185 5.65 -7.00 -2.38
C GLN A 185 6.31 -6.95 -3.76
N ASN A 186 5.81 -7.72 -4.74
CA ASN A 186 6.48 -7.99 -6.02
C ASN A 186 7.94 -8.45 -5.79
N LEU A 187 8.16 -9.13 -4.66
CA LEU A 187 9.45 -9.69 -4.30
C LEU A 187 9.52 -11.08 -4.92
N HIS A 188 10.44 -11.26 -5.86
CA HIS A 188 10.67 -12.52 -6.54
C HIS A 188 12.14 -12.91 -6.46
N GLU A 189 12.41 -14.15 -6.09
CA GLU A 189 13.70 -14.78 -5.90
C GLU A 189 14.70 -13.91 -5.12
N PHE A 190 14.21 -13.22 -4.10
CA PHE A 190 15.05 -12.34 -3.34
C PHE A 190 16.02 -13.17 -2.49
N PRO A 191 17.33 -13.04 -2.73
CA PRO A 191 18.30 -14.01 -2.23
C PRO A 191 18.50 -13.85 -0.73
N PHE A 192 18.65 -14.98 -0.04
CA PHE A 192 19.27 -14.98 1.28
C PHE A 192 20.78 -14.82 1.16
N ILE A 193 21.38 -14.24 2.19
CA ILE A 193 22.82 -14.19 2.43
C ILE A 193 23.16 -14.96 3.71
N ASN A 194 24.44 -15.23 3.95
CA ASN A 194 24.91 -15.89 5.18
C ASN A 194 24.21 -17.24 5.47
N ILE A 195 23.89 -17.98 4.41
CA ILE A 195 23.19 -19.24 4.56
C ILE A 195 24.16 -20.32 5.07
N SER A 196 23.80 -20.98 6.15
CA SER A 196 24.60 -22.06 6.74
C SER A 196 23.70 -23.15 7.32
N GLU A 197 24.27 -24.34 7.47
CA GLU A 197 23.60 -25.50 8.02
C GLU A 197 24.39 -26.00 9.23
N THR A 198 23.68 -26.19 10.32
CA THR A 198 24.22 -26.74 11.56
C THR A 198 24.26 -28.27 11.50
N GLU A 199 25.01 -28.92 12.40
CA GLU A 199 25.16 -30.39 12.43
C GLU A 199 23.84 -31.15 12.57
N ASP A 200 22.82 -30.53 13.15
CA ASP A 200 21.51 -31.15 13.34
C ASP A 200 20.57 -30.97 12.13
N GLY A 201 21.03 -30.31 11.06
CA GLY A 201 20.27 -30.03 9.84
C GLY A 201 19.46 -28.73 9.86
N THR A 202 19.61 -27.89 10.90
CA THR A 202 18.96 -26.57 10.93
C THR A 202 19.71 -25.60 10.00
N ILE A 203 18.96 -24.93 9.13
CA ILE A 203 19.44 -23.94 8.16
C ILE A 203 19.16 -22.55 8.71
N THR A 204 20.19 -21.71 8.79
CA THR A 204 20.06 -20.28 9.11
C THR A 204 20.40 -19.45 7.89
N ALA A 205 19.66 -18.38 7.64
CA ALA A 205 19.91 -17.47 6.53
C ALA A 205 19.45 -16.05 6.86
N GLU A 206 20.08 -15.04 6.26
CA GLU A 206 19.76 -13.62 6.48
C GLU A 206 19.19 -12.98 5.21
N LEU A 207 18.29 -12.02 5.37
CA LEU A 207 17.81 -11.17 4.29
C LEU A 207 18.54 -9.82 4.32
N PRO A 208 19.10 -9.37 3.19
CA PRO A 208 19.78 -8.07 3.12
C PRO A 208 18.77 -6.91 3.07
N VAL A 209 18.14 -6.65 4.21
CA VAL A 209 17.02 -5.71 4.34
C VAL A 209 17.26 -4.66 5.42
N PRO A 210 16.70 -3.44 5.28
CA PRO A 210 16.74 -2.45 6.36
C PRO A 210 16.14 -3.01 7.66
N GLY A 211 16.86 -2.85 8.78
CA GLY A 211 16.46 -3.37 10.09
C GLY A 211 16.82 -4.84 10.35
N GLY A 212 17.41 -5.53 9.37
CA GLY A 212 17.81 -6.94 9.46
C GLY A 212 16.62 -7.89 9.51
N ALA A 213 16.71 -9.01 8.80
CA ALA A 213 15.80 -10.12 8.99
C ALA A 213 16.56 -11.43 8.79
N ASP A 214 16.16 -12.46 9.52
CA ASP A 214 16.75 -13.80 9.42
C ASP A 214 15.69 -14.88 9.49
N ILE A 215 16.06 -16.05 8.99
CA ILE A 215 15.31 -17.28 9.17
C ILE A 215 16.19 -18.32 9.86
N GLU A 216 15.56 -19.13 10.68
CA GLU A 216 16.12 -20.37 11.21
C GLU A 216 15.08 -21.45 10.99
N VAL A 217 15.35 -22.35 10.04
CA VAL A 217 14.38 -23.31 9.53
C VAL A 217 14.99 -24.70 9.39
N LYS A 218 14.16 -25.71 9.49
CA LYS A 218 14.55 -27.11 9.37
C LYS A 218 13.52 -27.86 8.52
N PRO A 219 13.90 -28.32 7.33
CA PRO A 219 13.08 -29.25 6.57
C PRO A 219 12.91 -30.56 7.35
N ASP A 220 11.73 -31.18 7.29
CA ASP A 220 11.56 -32.55 7.80
C ASP A 220 12.36 -33.58 6.97
N GLU A 221 12.48 -34.81 7.46
CA GLU A 221 13.26 -35.87 6.79
C GLU A 221 12.78 -36.19 5.35
N MET A 222 11.50 -35.96 5.06
CA MET A 222 10.92 -36.17 3.73
C MET A 222 10.89 -34.88 2.88
N ASN A 223 11.40 -33.77 3.43
CA ASN A 223 11.24 -32.41 2.93
C ASN A 223 9.76 -32.06 2.66
N LYS A 224 8.78 -32.55 3.42
CA LYS A 224 7.36 -32.20 3.20
C LYS A 224 6.94 -30.95 3.93
N HIS A 225 7.54 -30.69 5.09
CA HIS A 225 7.32 -29.51 5.90
C HIS A 225 8.61 -28.76 6.16
N LEU A 226 8.50 -27.45 6.31
CA LEU A 226 9.56 -26.57 6.76
C LEU A 226 9.08 -25.88 8.04
N GLU A 227 9.72 -26.22 9.16
CA GLU A 227 9.42 -25.63 10.46
C GLU A 227 10.54 -24.68 10.88
N GLY A 228 10.19 -23.62 11.59
CA GLY A 228 11.20 -22.70 12.11
C GLY A 228 10.64 -21.36 12.51
N VAL A 229 11.47 -20.35 12.39
CA VAL A 229 11.12 -18.97 12.70
C VAL A 229 11.69 -17.99 11.68
N PHE A 230 10.93 -16.95 11.42
CA PHE A 230 11.36 -15.73 10.76
C PHE A 230 11.50 -14.64 11.82
N ARG A 231 12.62 -13.92 11.83
CA ARG A 231 12.87 -12.83 12.78
C ARG A 231 13.11 -11.53 12.03
N GLN A 232 12.49 -10.46 12.51
CA GLN A 232 12.71 -9.12 11.97
C GLN A 232 12.28 -8.05 12.96
N SER A 233 13.12 -7.03 13.14
CA SER A 233 12.82 -5.87 13.99
C SER A 233 12.32 -6.24 15.40
N GLY A 234 12.87 -7.30 15.98
CA GLY A 234 12.49 -7.82 17.31
C GLY A 234 11.22 -8.68 17.34
N LEU A 235 10.54 -8.87 16.22
CA LEU A 235 9.46 -9.85 16.09
C LEU A 235 10.02 -11.23 15.74
N VAL A 236 9.39 -12.27 16.29
CA VAL A 236 9.65 -13.67 15.96
C VAL A 236 8.32 -14.26 15.49
N MET A 237 8.29 -14.75 14.25
CA MET A 237 7.11 -15.30 13.60
C MET A 237 7.38 -16.76 13.26
N LYS A 238 6.40 -17.64 13.51
CA LYS A 238 6.54 -19.08 13.24
C LYS A 238 6.50 -19.34 11.74
N ILE A 239 7.45 -20.12 11.24
CA ILE A 239 7.42 -20.75 9.92
C ILE A 239 6.88 -22.18 10.10
N ASP A 240 5.85 -22.50 9.34
CA ASP A 240 5.19 -23.80 9.28
C ASP A 240 4.65 -23.98 7.86
N PHE A 241 5.58 -24.18 6.93
CA PHE A 241 5.30 -24.16 5.49
C PHE A 241 5.27 -25.58 4.94
N THR A 242 4.53 -25.76 3.83
CA THR A 242 4.41 -27.06 3.16
C THR A 242 5.16 -27.03 1.84
N ARG A 243 5.80 -28.15 1.48
CA ARG A 243 6.48 -28.27 0.19
C ARG A 243 5.49 -28.16 -0.96
N ASP A 244 5.81 -27.31 -1.92
CA ASP A 244 5.09 -27.15 -3.17
C ASP A 244 5.93 -27.74 -4.32
N GLU A 245 5.61 -28.98 -4.71
CA GLU A 245 6.32 -29.70 -5.77
C GLU A 245 6.09 -29.09 -7.17
N ASN A 246 5.05 -28.28 -7.34
CA ASN A 246 4.70 -27.64 -8.61
C ASN A 246 4.77 -26.12 -8.51
N TYR A 247 5.64 -25.62 -7.62
CA TYR A 247 5.74 -24.19 -7.38
C TYR A 247 6.06 -23.44 -8.67
N THR A 248 5.19 -22.50 -9.01
CA THR A 248 5.41 -21.51 -10.05
C THR A 248 5.14 -20.15 -9.42
N TYR A 249 6.08 -19.22 -9.58
CA TYR A 249 5.85 -17.85 -9.13
C TYR A 249 4.63 -17.27 -9.84
N ARG A 250 3.62 -16.86 -9.06
CA ARG A 250 2.45 -16.16 -9.57
C ARG A 250 2.57 -14.71 -9.15
N ASN A 251 2.90 -13.86 -10.11
CA ASN A 251 2.77 -12.43 -9.90
C ASN A 251 1.27 -12.10 -9.75
N LEU A 252 0.92 -11.32 -8.73
CA LEU A 252 -0.47 -10.93 -8.51
C LEU A 252 -0.85 -9.91 -9.59
N VAL A 253 -1.55 -10.36 -10.64
CA VAL A 253 -1.87 -9.50 -11.77
C VAL A 253 -3.07 -8.61 -11.43
N ARG A 254 -2.84 -7.30 -11.43
CA ARG A 254 -3.90 -6.29 -11.24
C ARG A 254 -4.53 -5.94 -12.58
N LEU A 255 -5.23 -6.91 -13.20
CA LEU A 255 -5.75 -6.85 -14.58
C LEU A 255 -6.62 -5.62 -14.87
N GLN A 256 -7.34 -5.11 -13.87
CA GLN A 256 -8.18 -3.91 -14.04
C GLN A 256 -7.37 -2.60 -14.10
N THR A 257 -6.09 -2.61 -13.73
CA THR A 257 -5.26 -1.39 -13.78
C THR A 257 -5.04 -0.99 -15.24
N PRO A 258 -5.57 0.16 -15.69
CA PRO A 258 -5.50 0.56 -17.08
C PRO A 258 -4.06 0.77 -17.52
N GLN A 259 -3.75 0.38 -18.77
CA GLN A 259 -2.43 0.54 -19.37
C GLN A 259 -2.43 1.62 -20.45
N LYS A 260 -1.33 2.35 -20.58
CA LYS A 260 -1.15 3.38 -21.61
C LYS A 260 -0.88 2.75 -22.99
N PRO A 261 -1.22 3.44 -24.10
CA PRO A 261 -1.93 4.72 -24.16
C PRO A 261 -3.43 4.56 -23.82
N TYR A 262 -3.97 5.53 -23.07
CA TYR A 262 -5.39 5.57 -22.75
C TYR A 262 -6.20 6.12 -23.94
N PRO A 263 -7.47 5.72 -24.12
CA PRO A 263 -8.34 6.27 -25.16
C PRO A 263 -8.91 7.65 -24.79
N TYR A 264 -8.43 8.25 -23.71
CA TYR A 264 -8.88 9.54 -23.19
C TYR A 264 -7.68 10.41 -22.82
N ARG A 265 -7.92 11.69 -22.54
CA ARG A 265 -6.84 12.64 -22.23
C ARG A 265 -6.65 12.77 -20.73
N GLU A 266 -5.40 12.94 -20.30
CA GLU A 266 -5.04 13.30 -18.93
C GLU A 266 -4.44 14.70 -18.91
N ILE A 267 -4.86 15.54 -17.96
CA ILE A 267 -4.33 16.88 -17.75
C ILE A 267 -3.87 16.99 -16.29
N PRO A 268 -2.60 17.38 -16.03
CA PRO A 268 -2.17 17.69 -14.67
C PRO A 268 -2.88 18.96 -14.18
N VAL A 269 -3.38 18.94 -12.94
CA VAL A 269 -4.09 20.05 -12.34
C VAL A 269 -3.44 20.44 -11.03
N THR A 270 -3.24 21.74 -10.84
CA THR A 270 -2.82 22.32 -9.56
C THR A 270 -3.91 23.25 -9.07
N ALA A 271 -4.46 22.95 -7.88
CA ALA A 271 -5.49 23.73 -7.23
C ALA A 271 -4.89 24.57 -6.10
N PRO A 272 -4.96 25.91 -6.16
CA PRO A 272 -4.48 26.77 -5.08
C PRO A 272 -5.36 26.60 -3.84
N HIS A 273 -4.75 26.43 -2.67
CA HIS A 273 -5.46 26.26 -1.40
C HIS A 273 -5.44 27.56 -0.58
N PRO A 274 -6.54 27.92 0.13
CA PRO A 274 -6.61 29.15 0.94
C PRO A 274 -5.55 29.27 2.04
N GLN A 275 -4.99 28.15 2.51
CA GLN A 275 -3.90 28.12 3.51
C GLN A 275 -2.50 28.30 2.88
N GLY A 276 -2.40 28.69 1.61
CA GLY A 276 -1.13 29.09 0.98
C GLY A 276 -0.28 27.97 0.40
N PHE A 277 -0.77 26.73 0.39
CA PHE A 277 -0.20 25.61 -0.37
C PHE A 277 -1.02 25.32 -1.63
N SER A 278 -0.65 24.30 -2.41
CA SER A 278 -1.43 23.84 -3.55
C SER A 278 -1.64 22.33 -3.50
N LEU A 279 -2.76 21.88 -4.06
CA LEU A 279 -3.09 20.47 -4.22
C LEU A 279 -2.83 20.06 -5.67
N GLY A 280 -1.99 19.05 -5.86
CA GLY A 280 -1.69 18.47 -7.16
C GLY A 280 -2.62 17.32 -7.50
N GLY A 281 -2.94 17.15 -8.77
CA GLY A 281 -3.84 16.09 -9.22
C GLY A 281 -3.86 15.90 -10.73
N THR A 282 -4.81 15.09 -11.18
CA THR A 282 -5.01 14.73 -12.58
C THR A 282 -6.48 14.76 -12.91
N LEU A 283 -6.81 15.50 -13.96
CA LEU A 283 -8.13 15.51 -14.59
C LEU A 283 -8.10 14.60 -15.82
N THR A 284 -8.94 13.57 -15.83
CA THR A 284 -9.18 12.77 -17.02
C THR A 284 -10.39 13.32 -17.77
N LEU A 285 -10.24 13.52 -19.08
CA LEU A 285 -11.27 14.08 -19.95
C LEU A 285 -11.70 13.04 -20.98
N PRO A 286 -13.02 12.86 -21.22
CA PRO A 286 -13.53 11.93 -22.22
C PRO A 286 -12.89 12.11 -23.60
N ASP A 287 -12.90 11.02 -24.36
CA ASP A 287 -12.43 10.99 -25.74
C ASP A 287 -13.20 12.02 -26.59
N PRO A 288 -12.53 13.04 -27.15
CA PRO A 288 -13.20 14.05 -27.96
C PRO A 288 -13.78 13.50 -29.26
N GLU A 289 -13.25 12.39 -29.79
CA GLU A 289 -13.82 11.76 -31.00
C GLU A 289 -15.18 11.11 -30.70
N LYS A 290 -15.35 10.58 -29.49
CA LYS A 290 -16.59 9.90 -29.07
C LYS A 290 -17.61 10.84 -28.43
N TYR A 291 -17.15 11.82 -27.64
CA TYR A 291 -18.02 12.66 -26.80
C TYR A 291 -17.99 14.16 -27.16
N GLY A 292 -17.32 14.54 -28.25
CA GLY A 292 -17.11 15.95 -28.61
C GLY A 292 -16.14 16.66 -27.66
N ASN A 293 -15.94 17.97 -27.80
CA ASN A 293 -14.91 18.72 -27.05
C ASN A 293 -15.34 19.21 -25.65
N GLY A 294 -16.46 18.71 -25.11
CA GLY A 294 -17.07 19.20 -23.88
C GLY A 294 -17.94 20.45 -24.10
N PRO A 295 -18.34 21.15 -23.02
CA PRO A 295 -17.99 20.87 -21.62
C PRO A 295 -18.57 19.53 -21.14
N TYR A 296 -17.83 18.80 -20.29
CA TYR A 296 -18.27 17.49 -19.76
C TYR A 296 -18.79 17.63 -18.32
N PRO A 297 -19.82 16.85 -17.92
CA PRO A 297 -20.11 16.66 -16.50
C PRO A 297 -18.90 16.06 -15.81
N ALA A 298 -18.68 16.42 -14.55
CA ALA A 298 -17.47 16.03 -13.84
C ALA A 298 -17.74 15.46 -12.45
N VAL A 299 -16.85 14.59 -12.00
CA VAL A 299 -16.83 14.13 -10.60
C VAL A 299 -15.46 14.35 -9.97
N VAL A 300 -15.45 14.70 -8.69
CA VAL A 300 -14.24 14.76 -7.86
C VAL A 300 -14.21 13.53 -6.96
N LEU A 301 -13.12 12.76 -7.01
CA LEU A 301 -12.90 11.62 -6.13
C LEU A 301 -12.24 12.08 -4.82
N ILE A 302 -12.76 11.64 -3.68
CA ILE A 302 -12.33 12.06 -2.34
C ILE A 302 -11.91 10.82 -1.56
N SER A 303 -10.62 10.74 -1.22
CA SER A 303 -9.96 9.61 -0.58
C SER A 303 -10.51 9.31 0.82
N GLY A 304 -10.23 8.09 1.28
CA GLY A 304 -10.49 7.68 2.66
C GLY A 304 -9.49 8.27 3.66
N SER A 305 -9.50 7.73 4.88
CA SER A 305 -8.64 8.26 5.95
C SER A 305 -7.15 7.96 5.71
N GLY A 306 -6.30 8.80 6.29
CA GLY A 306 -4.86 8.75 6.10
C GLY A 306 -4.36 9.74 5.06
N GLN A 307 -3.11 9.60 4.66
CA GLN A 307 -2.52 10.37 3.56
C GLN A 307 -2.45 9.47 2.34
N GLN A 308 -3.20 9.78 1.29
CA GLN A 308 -3.32 8.97 0.09
C GLN A 308 -2.88 9.72 -1.16
N ASP A 309 -2.41 8.96 -2.16
CA ASP A 309 -2.19 9.50 -3.50
C ASP A 309 -3.52 9.56 -4.27
N ARG A 310 -3.51 10.26 -5.41
CA ARG A 310 -4.69 10.43 -6.28
C ARG A 310 -5.28 9.11 -6.82
N ASP A 311 -4.55 8.01 -6.74
CA ASP A 311 -4.99 6.69 -7.22
C ASP A 311 -5.65 5.86 -6.12
N GLU A 312 -5.65 6.34 -4.87
CA GLU A 312 -6.02 5.57 -3.67
C GLU A 312 -5.19 4.27 -3.57
N SER A 313 -3.89 4.36 -3.82
CA SER A 313 -3.02 3.18 -3.89
C SER A 313 -2.99 2.42 -2.55
N ILE A 314 -3.43 1.16 -2.56
CA ILE A 314 -3.43 0.28 -1.39
C ILE A 314 -3.14 -1.17 -1.79
N LEU A 315 -2.05 -1.75 -1.30
CA LEU A 315 -1.67 -3.16 -1.54
C LEU A 315 -1.69 -3.59 -3.01
N GLY A 316 -1.16 -2.72 -3.87
CA GLY A 316 -1.12 -2.91 -5.32
C GLY A 316 -2.42 -2.57 -6.05
N HIS A 317 -3.51 -2.28 -5.34
CA HIS A 317 -4.75 -1.77 -5.93
C HIS A 317 -4.71 -0.27 -6.13
N LYS A 318 -5.43 0.20 -7.14
CA LYS A 318 -5.62 1.62 -7.48
C LYS A 318 -7.10 1.94 -7.75
N PRO A 319 -7.98 1.90 -6.73
CA PRO A 319 -9.42 2.04 -6.92
C PRO A 319 -9.81 3.32 -7.66
N PHE A 320 -9.20 4.45 -7.33
CA PHE A 320 -9.55 5.73 -7.95
C PHE A 320 -9.09 5.82 -9.40
N LEU A 321 -7.96 5.21 -9.76
CA LEU A 321 -7.55 5.12 -11.17
C LEU A 321 -8.55 4.32 -12.00
N ILE A 322 -9.07 3.22 -11.46
CA ILE A 322 -10.02 2.36 -12.17
C ILE A 322 -11.39 3.04 -12.28
N ILE A 323 -11.87 3.67 -11.21
CA ILE A 323 -13.09 4.48 -11.24
C ILE A 323 -12.96 5.61 -12.27
N ALA A 324 -11.82 6.32 -12.28
CA ALA A 324 -11.58 7.38 -13.24
C ALA A 324 -11.53 6.88 -14.69
N ASP A 325 -10.78 5.80 -14.98
CA ASP A 325 -10.74 5.19 -16.32
C ASP A 325 -12.15 4.80 -16.79
N TYR A 326 -12.90 4.09 -15.94
CA TYR A 326 -14.23 3.62 -16.28
C TYR A 326 -15.19 4.78 -16.57
N LEU A 327 -15.31 5.75 -15.66
CA LEU A 327 -16.21 6.89 -15.85
C LEU A 327 -15.80 7.77 -17.03
N THR A 328 -14.50 7.96 -17.27
CA THR A 328 -14.00 8.76 -18.40
C THR A 328 -14.32 8.12 -19.74
N ARG A 329 -14.21 6.80 -19.85
CA ARG A 329 -14.67 6.04 -21.05
C ARG A 329 -16.17 6.15 -21.29
N HIS A 330 -16.94 6.54 -20.27
CA HIS A 330 -18.39 6.72 -20.28
C HIS A 330 -18.83 8.20 -20.31
N GLY A 331 -17.94 9.12 -20.69
CA GLY A 331 -18.31 10.50 -20.99
C GLY A 331 -18.34 11.45 -19.80
N ILE A 332 -17.75 11.05 -18.66
CA ILE A 332 -17.70 11.85 -17.44
C ILE A 332 -16.24 12.24 -17.16
N ALA A 333 -15.95 13.53 -16.99
CA ALA A 333 -14.63 13.96 -16.56
C ALA A 333 -14.37 13.60 -15.09
N VAL A 334 -13.17 13.15 -14.75
CA VAL A 334 -12.86 12.73 -13.38
C VAL A 334 -11.62 13.46 -12.86
N MET A 335 -11.79 14.17 -11.75
CA MET A 335 -10.73 14.84 -11.03
C MET A 335 -10.28 13.98 -9.85
N ARG A 336 -8.99 13.63 -9.85
CA ARG A 336 -8.30 12.93 -8.76
C ARG A 336 -7.16 13.80 -8.25
N TYR A 337 -6.93 13.86 -6.94
CA TYR A 337 -5.89 14.70 -6.36
C TYR A 337 -5.18 14.01 -5.21
N ASP A 338 -3.93 14.42 -4.95
CA ASP A 338 -3.15 13.90 -3.83
C ASP A 338 -3.51 14.65 -2.54
N ASP A 339 -3.56 13.94 -1.42
CA ASP A 339 -3.78 14.57 -0.12
C ASP A 339 -2.62 15.48 0.30
N ARG A 340 -2.85 16.34 1.29
CA ARG A 340 -1.84 17.23 1.87
C ARG A 340 -0.54 16.48 2.19
N GLY A 341 0.57 16.92 1.60
CA GLY A 341 1.90 16.34 1.83
C GLY A 341 2.14 14.99 1.13
N VAL A 342 1.31 14.65 0.13
CA VAL A 342 1.47 13.47 -0.73
C VAL A 342 1.65 13.91 -2.17
N GLY A 343 2.44 13.16 -2.96
CA GLY A 343 2.61 13.39 -4.39
C GLY A 343 2.96 14.84 -4.72
N ASP A 344 2.16 15.44 -5.59
CA ASP A 344 2.35 16.82 -6.06
C ASP A 344 1.69 17.87 -5.13
N SER A 345 1.07 17.45 -4.03
CA SER A 345 0.45 18.32 -3.01
C SER A 345 1.46 18.70 -1.93
N GLU A 346 2.46 19.50 -2.29
CA GLU A 346 3.51 19.94 -1.37
C GLU A 346 2.97 20.89 -0.28
N VAL A 347 3.23 20.53 0.98
CA VAL A 347 2.89 21.35 2.16
C VAL A 347 4.13 21.56 3.01
N LYS A 348 4.65 22.79 3.03
CA LYS A 348 5.87 23.15 3.75
C LYS A 348 5.70 23.12 5.27
N GLU A 349 4.54 23.55 5.75
CA GLU A 349 4.25 23.58 7.19
C GLU A 349 3.69 22.22 7.65
N SER A 350 4.53 21.44 8.34
CA SER A 350 4.19 20.06 8.73
C SER A 350 2.91 19.95 9.58
N LYS A 351 2.56 20.98 10.36
CA LYS A 351 1.33 21.01 11.17
C LYS A 351 0.06 21.00 10.32
N LEU A 352 0.08 21.65 9.15
CA LEU A 352 -1.06 21.64 8.21
C LEU A 352 -1.35 20.23 7.65
N VAL A 353 -0.41 19.30 7.84
CA VAL A 353 -0.56 17.88 7.50
C VAL A 353 -0.88 17.05 8.74
N THR A 354 -0.10 17.19 9.82
CA THR A 354 -0.18 16.29 10.98
C THR A 354 -1.38 16.56 11.90
N GLU A 355 -1.90 17.79 11.88
CA GLU A 355 -3.03 18.25 12.70
C GLU A 355 -4.33 18.41 11.88
N ALA A 356 -4.30 18.18 10.57
CA ALA A 356 -5.47 18.28 9.70
C ALA A 356 -6.58 17.31 10.12
N THR A 357 -7.82 17.78 10.05
CA THR A 357 -9.04 17.05 10.40
C THR A 357 -9.90 16.78 9.16
N THR A 358 -10.94 15.96 9.30
CA THR A 358 -11.93 15.74 8.23
C THR A 358 -12.52 17.05 7.69
N SER A 359 -12.66 18.08 8.53
CA SER A 359 -13.13 19.41 8.11
C SER A 359 -12.13 20.16 7.21
N ASP A 360 -10.84 19.96 7.45
CA ASP A 360 -9.77 20.51 6.62
C ASP A 360 -9.76 19.86 5.25
N PHE A 361 -9.94 18.53 5.19
CA PHE A 361 -10.06 17.78 3.93
C PHE A 361 -11.30 18.16 3.10
N ALA A 362 -12.39 18.56 3.75
CA ALA A 362 -13.51 19.20 3.04
C ALA A 362 -13.13 20.55 2.42
N THR A 363 -12.22 21.31 3.05
CA THR A 363 -11.71 22.57 2.48
C THR A 363 -10.78 22.29 1.29
N ASP A 364 -9.99 21.22 1.35
CA ASP A 364 -9.15 20.74 0.24
C ASP A 364 -10.00 20.42 -0.99
N THR A 365 -11.06 19.64 -0.78
CA THR A 365 -12.01 19.27 -1.84
C THR A 365 -12.65 20.52 -2.48
N ILE A 366 -13.04 21.51 -1.66
CA ILE A 366 -13.60 22.78 -2.15
C ILE A 366 -12.58 23.54 -3.02
N ALA A 367 -11.29 23.56 -2.64
CA ALA A 367 -10.25 24.19 -3.44
C ALA A 367 -10.10 23.51 -4.82
N VAL A 368 -10.16 22.19 -4.86
CA VAL A 368 -10.13 21.40 -6.10
C VAL A 368 -11.35 21.69 -6.98
N ILE A 369 -12.56 21.73 -6.41
CA ILE A 369 -13.79 22.06 -7.15
C ILE A 369 -13.72 23.49 -7.70
N ASN A 370 -13.27 24.45 -6.90
CA ASN A 370 -13.12 25.84 -7.34
C ASN A 370 -12.15 25.95 -8.52
N LYS A 371 -11.05 25.19 -8.51
CA LYS A 371 -10.16 25.11 -9.66
C LYS A 371 -10.87 24.49 -10.88
N LEU A 372 -11.59 23.39 -10.68
CA LEU A 372 -12.28 22.67 -11.76
C LEU A 372 -13.33 23.55 -12.47
N LYS A 373 -14.09 24.36 -11.71
CA LYS A 373 -15.07 25.31 -12.25
C LYS A 373 -14.48 26.40 -13.15
N THR A 374 -13.16 26.60 -13.13
CA THR A 374 -12.49 27.56 -14.03
C THR A 374 -12.10 26.96 -15.38
N MET A 375 -12.23 25.64 -15.54
CA MET A 375 -11.78 24.92 -16.73
C MET A 375 -12.90 24.86 -17.76
N LYS A 376 -12.63 25.33 -18.98
CA LYS A 376 -13.62 25.39 -20.09
C LYS A 376 -14.09 24.01 -20.57
N GLU A 377 -13.31 22.97 -20.28
CA GLU A 377 -13.61 21.59 -20.59
C GLU A 377 -14.68 21.00 -19.67
N ILE A 378 -15.03 21.69 -18.57
CA ILE A 378 -15.93 21.18 -17.54
C ILE A 378 -17.24 21.95 -17.55
N ASP A 379 -18.33 21.19 -17.45
CA ASP A 379 -19.66 21.73 -17.21
C ASP A 379 -19.78 22.06 -15.72
N SER A 380 -19.64 23.34 -15.39
CA SER A 380 -19.62 23.81 -14.01
C SER A 380 -20.96 23.65 -13.28
N ASP A 381 -22.05 23.38 -14.00
CA ASP A 381 -23.38 23.16 -13.43
C ASP A 381 -23.65 21.67 -13.11
N HIS A 382 -22.77 20.78 -13.57
CA HIS A 382 -22.87 19.32 -13.44
C HIS A 382 -21.60 18.72 -12.80
N ILE A 383 -21.29 19.19 -11.58
CA ILE A 383 -20.21 18.64 -10.75
C ILE A 383 -20.79 17.78 -9.64
N GLY A 384 -20.39 16.50 -9.58
CA GLY A 384 -20.69 15.59 -8.49
C GLY A 384 -19.47 15.20 -7.66
N LEU A 385 -19.70 14.54 -6.53
CA LEU A 385 -18.63 14.05 -5.65
C LEU A 385 -18.75 12.54 -5.44
N ILE A 386 -17.62 11.84 -5.41
CA ILE A 386 -17.55 10.43 -5.04
C ILE A 386 -16.56 10.31 -3.90
N GLY A 387 -17.03 9.98 -2.71
CA GLY A 387 -16.19 9.85 -1.52
C GLY A 387 -16.12 8.42 -1.03
N HIS A 388 -14.90 7.90 -0.83
CA HIS A 388 -14.68 6.57 -0.29
C HIS A 388 -14.31 6.62 1.20
N SER A 389 -14.92 5.75 2.02
CA SER A 389 -14.62 5.64 3.46
C SER A 389 -14.80 7.00 4.16
N GLU A 390 -13.74 7.62 4.73
CA GLU A 390 -13.80 8.99 5.27
C GLU A 390 -14.23 10.04 4.21
N GLY A 391 -13.88 9.85 2.95
CA GLY A 391 -14.39 10.66 1.83
C GLY A 391 -15.92 10.68 1.76
N GLY A 392 -16.58 9.61 2.22
CA GLY A 392 -18.03 9.54 2.38
C GLY A 392 -18.61 10.43 3.49
N LEU A 393 -17.80 10.88 4.44
CA LEU A 393 -18.14 11.97 5.37
C LEU A 393 -17.88 13.34 4.75
N ILE A 394 -16.78 13.46 4.00
CA ILE A 394 -16.33 14.71 3.40
C ILE A 394 -17.29 15.16 2.28
N ALA A 395 -17.76 14.26 1.41
CA ALA A 395 -18.67 14.60 0.30
C ALA A 395 -19.95 15.32 0.79
N PRO A 396 -20.71 14.82 1.79
CA PRO A 396 -21.82 15.55 2.38
C PRO A 396 -21.42 16.91 2.99
N MET A 397 -20.27 17.01 3.68
CA MET A 397 -19.80 18.29 4.22
C MET A 397 -19.59 19.33 3.11
N VAL A 398 -18.98 18.92 2.01
CA VAL A 398 -18.71 19.79 0.86
C VAL A 398 -20.01 20.18 0.17
N ALA A 399 -20.89 19.21 -0.11
CA ALA A 399 -22.20 19.46 -0.73
C ALA A 399 -23.06 20.44 0.10
N ASP A 400 -23.00 20.33 1.42
CA ASP A 400 -23.68 21.26 2.32
C ASP A 400 -23.07 22.69 2.27
N ARG A 401 -21.74 22.80 2.36
CA ARG A 401 -21.03 24.09 2.33
C ARG A 401 -21.17 24.81 0.99
N MET A 402 -21.22 24.05 -0.11
CA MET A 402 -21.27 24.60 -1.48
C MET A 402 -22.69 24.69 -2.05
N GLY A 403 -23.68 24.05 -1.41
CA GLY A 403 -25.09 24.10 -1.83
C GLY A 403 -25.30 23.65 -3.27
N ASN A 404 -26.02 24.46 -4.05
CA ASN A 404 -26.41 24.14 -5.44
C ASN A 404 -25.23 24.02 -6.42
N ASN A 405 -24.00 24.31 -5.99
CA ASN A 405 -22.81 24.05 -6.80
C ASN A 405 -22.45 22.56 -6.91
N ILE A 406 -23.06 21.69 -6.10
CA ILE A 406 -22.87 20.24 -6.14
C ILE A 406 -24.16 19.58 -6.58
N ASP A 407 -24.09 18.86 -7.70
CA ASP A 407 -25.25 18.28 -8.36
C ASP A 407 -25.72 16.97 -7.75
N PHE A 408 -24.78 16.15 -7.28
CA PHE A 408 -25.03 14.87 -6.62
C PHE A 408 -23.82 14.40 -5.83
N ILE A 409 -24.02 13.45 -4.91
CA ILE A 409 -22.92 12.77 -4.22
C ILE A 409 -23.10 11.24 -4.19
N ILE A 410 -21.99 10.52 -4.30
CA ILE A 410 -21.89 9.07 -4.14
C ILE A 410 -21.01 8.77 -2.92
N LEU A 411 -21.51 7.96 -2.00
CA LEU A 411 -20.84 7.53 -0.78
C LEU A 411 -20.42 6.07 -0.95
N LEU A 412 -19.14 5.83 -1.22
CA LEU A 412 -18.55 4.51 -1.33
C LEU A 412 -18.08 4.07 0.06
N ALA A 413 -18.75 3.08 0.64
CA ALA A 413 -18.48 2.63 2.00
C ALA A 413 -18.41 3.80 3.01
N GLY A 414 -19.32 4.78 2.85
CA GLY A 414 -19.32 6.02 3.64
C GLY A 414 -19.99 5.84 5.01
N PRO A 415 -19.42 6.37 6.11
CA PRO A 415 -20.04 6.29 7.42
C PRO A 415 -21.38 7.06 7.49
N GLY A 416 -22.40 6.39 8.02
CA GLY A 416 -23.74 6.94 8.25
C GLY A 416 -24.05 7.25 9.71
N VAL A 417 -23.11 6.96 10.61
CA VAL A 417 -23.22 7.14 12.06
C VAL A 417 -21.98 7.85 12.61
N LYS A 418 -22.08 8.36 13.84
CA LYS A 418 -20.98 9.00 14.56
C LYS A 418 -19.77 8.06 14.71
N GLY A 419 -18.56 8.62 14.67
CA GLY A 419 -17.30 7.88 14.60
C GLY A 419 -17.05 6.92 15.77
N ASP A 420 -17.51 7.25 16.98
CA ASP A 420 -17.46 6.37 18.15
C ASP A 420 -18.26 5.07 17.95
N LEU A 421 -19.49 5.18 17.44
CA LEU A 421 -20.37 4.04 17.13
C LEU A 421 -19.82 3.21 15.96
N LEU A 422 -19.21 3.88 14.98
CA LEU A 422 -18.56 3.23 13.84
C LEU A 422 -17.37 2.39 14.30
N LEU A 423 -16.39 3.00 14.97
CA LEU A 423 -15.12 2.32 15.32
C LEU A 423 -15.32 1.20 16.34
N VAL A 424 -16.30 1.32 17.25
CA VAL A 424 -16.66 0.21 18.14
C VAL A 424 -17.20 -0.96 17.33
N LYS A 425 -18.10 -0.72 16.37
CA LYS A 425 -18.67 -1.80 15.56
C LYS A 425 -17.65 -2.43 14.62
N GLN A 426 -16.80 -1.62 14.00
CA GLN A 426 -15.67 -2.09 13.20
C GLN A 426 -14.79 -3.05 14.01
N THR A 427 -14.41 -2.65 15.22
CA THR A 427 -13.57 -3.50 16.09
C THR A 427 -14.28 -4.80 16.48
N GLU A 428 -15.58 -4.74 16.80
CA GLU A 428 -16.38 -5.93 17.11
C GLU A 428 -16.33 -6.97 15.98
N LEU A 429 -16.51 -6.52 14.73
CA LEU A 429 -16.49 -7.37 13.55
C LEU A 429 -15.10 -7.95 13.25
N LEU A 430 -14.05 -7.15 13.41
CA LEU A 430 -12.67 -7.62 13.23
C LEU A 430 -12.28 -8.65 14.28
N LEU A 431 -12.63 -8.43 15.56
CA LEU A 431 -12.38 -9.40 16.62
C LEU A 431 -13.15 -10.70 16.40
N LYS A 432 -14.39 -10.61 15.92
CA LYS A 432 -15.20 -11.78 15.54
C LYS A 432 -14.58 -12.56 14.39
N ALA A 433 -14.10 -11.86 13.35
CA ALA A 433 -13.38 -12.48 12.24
C ALA A 433 -12.08 -13.16 12.68
N ALA A 434 -11.43 -12.62 13.72
CA ALA A 434 -10.25 -13.21 14.34
C ALA A 434 -10.55 -14.36 15.33
N GLY A 435 -11.80 -14.80 15.47
CA GLY A 435 -12.19 -15.93 16.33
C GLY A 435 -12.23 -15.60 17.83
N VAL A 436 -12.26 -14.33 18.21
CA VAL A 436 -12.38 -13.92 19.61
C VAL A 436 -13.80 -14.21 20.13
N SER A 437 -13.92 -14.68 21.38
CA SER A 437 -15.23 -15.01 21.98
C SER A 437 -16.14 -13.79 22.16
N ASP A 438 -17.46 -14.01 22.06
CA ASP A 438 -18.47 -12.95 22.19
C ASP A 438 -18.39 -12.25 23.55
N GLU A 439 -18.06 -12.96 24.64
CA GLU A 439 -17.86 -12.36 25.97
C GLU A 439 -16.66 -11.41 25.99
N SER A 440 -15.54 -11.81 25.38
CA SER A 440 -14.34 -10.98 25.31
C SER A 440 -14.56 -9.76 24.42
N ILE A 441 -15.26 -9.93 23.30
CA ILE A 441 -15.69 -8.85 22.40
C ILE A 441 -16.54 -7.84 23.17
N LYS A 442 -17.59 -8.29 23.87
CA LYS A 442 -18.46 -7.41 24.65
C LYS A 442 -17.68 -6.59 25.69
N ALA A 443 -16.82 -7.25 26.46
CA ALA A 443 -15.98 -6.60 27.46
C ALA A 443 -15.02 -5.56 26.84
N GLN A 444 -14.40 -5.87 25.70
CA GLN A 444 -13.53 -4.92 25.00
C GLN A 444 -14.30 -3.74 24.43
N SER A 445 -15.49 -3.95 23.87
CA SER A 445 -16.35 -2.89 23.34
C SER A 445 -16.81 -1.92 24.43
N GLU A 446 -17.09 -2.39 25.65
CA GLU A 446 -17.40 -1.52 26.80
C GLU A 446 -16.20 -0.66 27.21
N ILE A 447 -14.99 -1.21 27.20
CA ILE A 447 -13.77 -0.44 27.47
C ILE A 447 -13.51 0.60 26.38
N ARG A 448 -13.70 0.23 25.10
CA ARG A 448 -13.53 1.13 23.96
C ARG A 448 -14.50 2.30 23.97
N ARG A 449 -15.75 2.09 24.35
CA ARG A 449 -16.72 3.19 24.51
C ARG A 449 -16.23 4.25 25.50
N LYS A 450 -15.76 3.83 26.68
CA LYS A 450 -15.22 4.75 27.70
C LYS A 450 -13.91 5.41 27.28
N LEU A 451 -13.11 4.71 26.47
CA LEU A 451 -11.90 5.29 25.87
C LEU A 451 -12.28 6.40 24.88
N PHE A 452 -13.21 6.15 23.96
CA PHE A 452 -13.59 7.15 22.97
C PHE A 452 -14.28 8.35 23.60
N GLU A 453 -15.18 8.15 24.55
CA GLU A 453 -15.78 9.24 25.35
C GLU A 453 -14.68 10.15 25.97
N ALA A 454 -13.66 9.54 26.59
CA ALA A 454 -12.54 10.31 27.14
C ALA A 454 -11.69 11.03 26.08
N VAL A 455 -11.54 10.47 24.87
CA VAL A 455 -10.84 11.14 23.76
C VAL A 455 -11.63 12.35 23.27
N GLU A 456 -12.96 12.22 23.16
CA GLU A 456 -13.85 13.31 22.77
C GLU A 456 -13.81 14.46 23.78
N ASP A 457 -13.81 14.13 25.08
CA ASP A 457 -13.74 15.07 26.20
C ASP A 457 -12.35 15.69 26.41
N ASP A 458 -11.32 15.25 25.68
CA ASP A 458 -9.89 15.57 25.90
C ASP A 458 -9.34 15.11 27.27
N ASP A 459 -10.00 14.15 27.94
CA ASP A 459 -9.50 13.60 29.19
C ASP A 459 -8.39 12.57 28.92
N LYS A 460 -7.18 13.09 28.70
CA LYS A 460 -5.98 12.29 28.42
C LYS A 460 -5.67 11.28 29.52
N ALA A 461 -6.00 11.58 30.78
CA ALA A 461 -5.72 10.67 31.89
C ALA A 461 -6.66 9.46 31.86
N ILE A 462 -7.96 9.69 31.64
CA ILE A 462 -8.95 8.61 31.49
C ILE A 462 -8.70 7.83 30.19
N ALA A 463 -8.39 8.50 29.09
CA ALA A 463 -8.08 7.85 27.81
C ALA A 463 -6.85 6.93 27.97
N LYS A 464 -5.74 7.41 28.55
CA LYS A 464 -4.55 6.60 28.83
C LYS A 464 -4.87 5.38 29.70
N LYS A 465 -5.71 5.55 30.72
CA LYS A 465 -6.15 4.46 31.61
C LYS A 465 -6.88 3.35 30.84
N TYR A 466 -7.84 3.68 29.99
CA TYR A 466 -8.59 2.66 29.23
C TYR A 466 -7.78 2.09 28.07
N LEU A 467 -6.92 2.89 27.44
CA LEU A 467 -6.01 2.43 26.40
C LEU A 467 -5.02 1.39 26.95
N LYS A 468 -4.41 1.66 28.12
CA LYS A 468 -3.54 0.69 28.80
C LYS A 468 -4.27 -0.63 29.06
N LYS A 469 -5.54 -0.58 29.51
CA LYS A 469 -6.34 -1.79 29.74
C LYS A 469 -6.54 -2.64 28.47
N LEU A 470 -6.81 -2.00 27.33
CA LEU A 470 -6.96 -2.72 26.05
C LEU A 470 -5.64 -3.36 25.60
N ILE A 471 -4.54 -2.60 25.68
CA ILE A 471 -3.22 -3.08 25.29
C ILE A 471 -2.79 -4.27 26.15
N THR A 472 -2.93 -4.16 27.48
CA THR A 472 -2.59 -5.25 28.39
C THR A 472 -3.40 -6.51 28.05
N LYS A 473 -4.72 -6.39 27.86
CA LYS A 473 -5.58 -7.53 27.49
C LYS A 473 -5.20 -8.15 26.14
N GLN A 474 -4.83 -7.33 25.16
CA GLN A 474 -4.38 -7.79 23.84
C GLN A 474 -3.04 -8.53 23.94
N LEU A 475 -2.07 -8.00 24.67
CA LEU A 475 -0.77 -8.64 24.82
C LEU A 475 -0.87 -9.94 25.65
N GLU A 476 -1.67 -9.96 26.72
CA GLU A 476 -1.91 -11.18 27.52
C GLU A 476 -2.58 -12.30 26.70
N SER A 477 -3.40 -11.96 25.71
CA SER A 477 -4.03 -12.95 24.83
C SER A 477 -3.04 -13.73 23.95
N THR A 478 -1.78 -13.29 23.88
CA THR A 478 -0.72 -13.97 23.11
C THR A 478 -0.09 -15.15 23.87
N GLY A 479 -0.48 -15.41 25.14
CA GLY A 479 0.00 -16.55 25.92
C GLY A 479 1.45 -16.45 26.40
N ARG A 480 2.19 -15.39 26.04
CA ARG A 480 3.54 -15.09 26.54
C ARG A 480 3.51 -14.16 27.74
N LYS A 481 4.59 -14.21 28.53
CA LYS A 481 4.84 -13.23 29.59
C LYS A 481 5.15 -11.87 28.96
N VAL A 482 4.31 -10.89 29.23
CA VAL A 482 4.43 -9.52 28.73
C VAL A 482 5.21 -8.68 29.75
N THR A 483 6.17 -7.89 29.29
CA THR A 483 6.95 -6.98 30.14
C THR A 483 6.29 -5.61 30.28
N ASP A 484 6.58 -4.89 31.37
CA ASP A 484 6.10 -3.52 31.54
C ASP A 484 6.61 -2.58 30.43
N THR A 485 7.83 -2.80 29.94
CA THR A 485 8.43 -2.04 28.84
C THR A 485 7.61 -2.18 27.56
N GLU A 486 7.24 -3.41 27.17
CA GLU A 486 6.40 -3.65 25.99
C GLU A 486 5.04 -2.95 26.10
N ILE A 487 4.44 -2.96 27.30
CA ILE A 487 3.19 -2.25 27.55
C ILE A 487 3.39 -0.73 27.41
N GLN A 488 4.49 -0.17 27.93
CA GLN A 488 4.76 1.27 27.81
C GLN A 488 5.02 1.70 26.36
N ASP A 489 5.76 0.91 25.59
CA ASP A 489 6.07 1.23 24.20
C ASP A 489 4.83 1.15 23.30
N ALA A 490 4.00 0.11 23.49
CA ALA A 490 2.71 0.00 22.83
C ALA A 490 1.78 1.16 23.22
N LEU A 491 1.76 1.55 24.50
CA LEU A 491 0.95 2.66 24.99
C LEU A 491 1.36 3.99 24.39
N LYS A 492 2.67 4.29 24.34
CA LYS A 492 3.20 5.52 23.74
C LYS A 492 2.80 5.65 22.26
N THR A 493 2.88 4.54 21.52
CA THR A 493 2.51 4.50 20.10
C THR A 493 1.01 4.73 19.93
N ALA A 494 0.19 4.02 20.70
CA ALA A 494 -1.26 4.13 20.64
C ALA A 494 -1.77 5.50 21.11
N GLU A 495 -1.14 6.14 22.09
CA GLU A 495 -1.46 7.51 22.52
C GLU A 495 -1.29 8.51 21.37
N LYS A 496 -0.19 8.44 20.63
CA LYS A 496 0.06 9.32 19.48
C LYS A 496 -1.00 9.14 18.37
N GLN A 497 -1.54 7.93 18.23
CA GLN A 497 -2.58 7.62 17.25
C GLN A 497 -3.97 8.04 17.70
N LEU A 498 -4.32 7.82 18.96
CA LEU A 498 -5.69 8.09 19.44
C LEU A 498 -5.90 9.54 19.90
N LEU A 499 -4.87 10.20 20.41
CA LEU A 499 -4.98 11.54 21.01
C LEU A 499 -4.62 12.67 20.04
N ASN A 500 -4.69 12.41 18.73
CA ASN A 500 -4.43 13.42 17.72
C ASN A 500 -5.71 14.20 17.33
N PRO A 501 -5.58 15.42 16.77
CA PRO A 501 -6.73 16.25 16.44
C PRO A 501 -7.73 15.59 15.49
N TRP A 502 -7.23 14.85 14.48
CA TRP A 502 -8.08 14.13 13.53
C TRP A 502 -8.95 13.08 14.23
N MET A 503 -8.37 12.25 15.10
CA MET A 503 -9.12 11.20 15.79
C MET A 503 -10.23 11.79 16.67
N ARG A 504 -9.92 12.86 17.40
CA ARG A 504 -10.92 13.55 18.21
C ARG A 504 -12.05 14.11 17.35
N TYR A 505 -11.71 14.79 16.25
CA TYR A 505 -12.71 15.32 15.32
C TYR A 505 -13.58 14.20 14.75
N PHE A 506 -12.96 13.11 14.28
CA PHE A 506 -13.63 11.97 13.67
C PHE A 506 -14.60 11.29 14.65
N LEU A 507 -14.18 11.08 15.90
CA LEU A 507 -15.03 10.50 16.95
C LEU A 507 -16.24 11.39 17.24
N SER A 508 -16.05 12.71 17.31
CA SER A 508 -17.12 13.66 17.66
C SER A 508 -18.03 14.05 16.51
N TYR A 509 -17.61 13.82 15.27
CA TYR A 509 -18.41 14.21 14.11
C TYR A 509 -19.61 13.27 13.91
N ASP A 510 -20.82 13.84 13.97
CA ASP A 510 -22.06 13.16 13.60
C ASP A 510 -22.46 13.55 12.17
N PRO A 511 -22.51 12.61 11.21
CA PRO A 511 -22.94 12.89 9.84
C PRO A 511 -24.45 13.17 9.71
N ALA A 512 -25.28 12.80 10.69
CA ALA A 512 -26.73 12.84 10.55
C ALA A 512 -27.30 14.24 10.29
N PRO A 513 -26.88 15.31 11.01
CA PRO A 513 -27.34 16.67 10.72
C PRO A 513 -26.98 17.14 9.30
N VAL A 514 -25.89 16.62 8.72
CA VAL A 514 -25.42 17.01 7.37
C VAL A 514 -26.21 16.28 6.30
N LEU A 515 -26.38 14.97 6.46
CA LEU A 515 -27.17 14.14 5.55
C LEU A 515 -28.64 14.61 5.46
N ALA A 516 -29.19 15.14 6.56
CA ALA A 516 -30.54 15.70 6.63
C ALA A 516 -30.71 17.07 5.93
N ARG A 517 -29.63 17.76 5.56
CA ARG A 517 -29.69 19.11 4.94
C ARG A 517 -29.15 19.19 3.53
N VAL A 518 -28.24 18.30 3.13
CA VAL A 518 -27.72 18.20 1.75
C VAL A 518 -28.88 18.04 0.76
N LYS A 519 -29.08 18.98 -0.16
CA LYS A 519 -30.25 18.98 -1.04
C LYS A 519 -30.11 18.11 -2.28
N CYS A 520 -28.88 17.87 -2.73
CA CYS A 520 -28.64 17.05 -3.91
C CYS A 520 -28.97 15.57 -3.68
N PRO A 521 -29.21 14.78 -4.75
CA PRO A 521 -29.35 13.33 -4.68
C PRO A 521 -28.13 12.64 -4.09
N VAL A 522 -28.37 11.60 -3.27
CA VAL A 522 -27.34 10.78 -2.63
C VAL A 522 -27.46 9.34 -3.10
N LEU A 523 -26.37 8.76 -3.59
CA LEU A 523 -26.20 7.31 -3.75
C LEU A 523 -25.27 6.79 -2.64
N ALA A 524 -25.71 5.83 -1.84
CA ALA A 524 -24.88 5.20 -0.81
C ALA A 524 -24.70 3.71 -1.10
N LEU A 525 -23.44 3.28 -1.16
CA LEU A 525 -23.01 1.97 -1.62
C LEU A 525 -22.16 1.28 -0.53
N ASN A 526 -22.41 0.00 -0.23
CA ASN A 526 -21.50 -0.83 0.57
C ASN A 526 -21.54 -2.30 0.12
N GLY A 527 -20.42 -3.00 0.31
CA GLY A 527 -20.38 -4.46 0.26
C GLY A 527 -20.87 -5.10 1.57
N THR A 528 -21.49 -6.29 1.51
CA THR A 528 -22.00 -6.99 2.71
C THR A 528 -20.90 -7.61 3.58
N ARG A 529 -19.68 -7.74 3.04
CA ARG A 529 -18.46 -8.18 3.74
C ARG A 529 -17.60 -7.00 4.21
N ASP A 530 -18.08 -5.77 4.12
CA ASP A 530 -17.39 -4.63 4.69
C ASP A 530 -17.38 -4.70 6.23
N LEU A 531 -16.20 -4.98 6.80
CA LEU A 531 -15.97 -5.00 8.25
C LEU A 531 -15.51 -3.64 8.80
N GLN A 532 -15.13 -2.70 7.93
CA GLN A 532 -14.65 -1.37 8.30
C GLN A 532 -15.80 -0.39 8.49
N VAL A 533 -16.69 -0.33 7.50
CA VAL A 533 -17.90 0.49 7.53
C VAL A 533 -19.09 -0.43 7.33
N TRP A 534 -19.52 -1.07 8.42
CA TRP A 534 -20.51 -2.13 8.34
C TRP A 534 -21.79 -1.67 7.63
N HIS A 535 -22.11 -2.35 6.53
CA HIS A 535 -23.16 -1.94 5.59
C HIS A 535 -24.51 -1.69 6.27
N LYS A 536 -24.90 -2.56 7.22
CA LYS A 536 -26.20 -2.45 7.89
C LYS A 536 -26.29 -1.22 8.78
N GLN A 537 -25.30 -0.99 9.64
CA GLN A 537 -25.31 0.18 10.52
C GLN A 537 -25.31 1.49 9.74
N ASN A 538 -24.53 1.57 8.66
CA ASN A 538 -24.28 2.82 7.95
C ASN A 538 -25.34 3.11 6.90
N LEU A 539 -25.67 2.16 6.02
CA LEU A 539 -26.67 2.38 4.99
C LEU A 539 -28.08 2.56 5.57
N ASP A 540 -28.46 1.79 6.60
CA ASP A 540 -29.76 1.93 7.26
C ASP A 540 -29.88 3.32 7.91
N ALA A 541 -28.80 3.84 8.49
CA ALA A 541 -28.76 5.17 9.08
C ALA A 541 -28.91 6.25 8.00
N ILE A 542 -28.10 6.20 6.93
CA ILE A 542 -28.18 7.16 5.81
C ILE A 542 -29.59 7.18 5.23
N GLU A 543 -30.14 6.00 4.91
CA GLU A 543 -31.47 5.87 4.31
C GLU A 543 -32.56 6.47 5.22
N ARG A 544 -32.53 6.13 6.51
CA ARG A 544 -33.48 6.64 7.50
C ARG A 544 -33.40 8.15 7.64
N ILE A 545 -32.20 8.71 7.79
CA ILE A 545 -31.98 10.15 7.97
C ILE A 545 -32.53 10.92 6.75
N ARG A 546 -32.19 10.45 5.54
CA ARG A 546 -32.64 11.06 4.27
C ARG A 546 -34.15 10.98 4.09
N LYS A 547 -34.76 9.82 4.34
CA LYS A 547 -36.22 9.64 4.26
C LYS A 547 -36.96 10.50 5.27
N GLN A 548 -36.45 10.63 6.50
CA GLN A 548 -37.03 11.50 7.53
C GLN A 548 -36.98 12.99 7.14
N ALA A 549 -35.98 13.39 6.34
CA ALA A 549 -35.83 14.74 5.82
C ALA A 549 -36.57 14.99 4.48
N ASP A 550 -37.26 13.98 3.94
CA ASP A 550 -37.89 14.01 2.60
C ASP A 550 -36.89 14.37 1.47
N LEU A 551 -35.70 13.77 1.53
CA LEU A 551 -34.62 14.03 0.56
C LEU A 551 -34.26 12.78 -0.25
N PRO A 552 -33.92 12.93 -1.55
CA PRO A 552 -33.68 11.80 -2.45
C PRO A 552 -32.47 10.96 -2.04
N VAL A 553 -32.65 9.66 -1.84
CA VAL A 553 -31.56 8.72 -1.53
C VAL A 553 -31.75 7.42 -2.30
N THR A 554 -30.65 6.86 -2.80
CA THR A 554 -30.57 5.51 -3.34
C THR A 554 -29.54 4.74 -2.53
N VAL A 555 -29.88 3.51 -2.13
CA VAL A 555 -29.00 2.64 -1.34
C VAL A 555 -28.84 1.32 -2.06
N ILE A 556 -27.59 0.87 -2.23
CA ILE A 556 -27.28 -0.44 -2.83
C ILE A 556 -26.33 -1.20 -1.90
N ARG A 557 -26.66 -2.48 -1.68
CA ARG A 557 -25.84 -3.44 -0.93
C ARG A 557 -25.34 -4.50 -1.91
N TYR A 558 -24.03 -4.64 -2.04
CA TYR A 558 -23.44 -5.64 -2.92
C TYR A 558 -23.07 -6.88 -2.10
N GLU A 559 -23.71 -8.00 -2.41
CA GLU A 559 -23.48 -9.25 -1.68
C GLU A 559 -22.05 -9.77 -1.91
N GLY A 560 -21.36 -10.15 -0.85
CA GLY A 560 -20.02 -10.74 -0.93
C GLY A 560 -18.88 -9.76 -1.15
N LEU A 561 -19.14 -8.46 -1.32
CA LEU A 561 -18.06 -7.47 -1.51
C LEU A 561 -17.53 -6.91 -0.17
N ASN A 562 -16.22 -6.66 -0.09
CA ASN A 562 -15.57 -6.03 1.07
C ASN A 562 -15.62 -4.49 1.03
N HIS A 563 -14.82 -3.84 1.87
CA HIS A 563 -14.74 -2.37 1.97
C HIS A 563 -14.29 -1.69 0.66
N LEU A 564 -13.36 -2.33 -0.07
CA LEU A 564 -12.88 -1.85 -1.37
C LEU A 564 -13.79 -2.28 -2.54
N PHE A 565 -14.96 -2.84 -2.25
CA PHE A 565 -15.88 -3.40 -3.23
C PHE A 565 -15.28 -4.56 -4.04
N GLN A 566 -14.41 -5.35 -3.42
CA GLN A 566 -13.83 -6.54 -4.03
C GLN A 566 -14.57 -7.80 -3.57
N PRO A 567 -14.69 -8.85 -4.42
CA PRO A 567 -15.20 -10.14 -3.99
C PRO A 567 -14.37 -10.72 -2.84
N ALA A 568 -15.00 -11.01 -1.71
CA ALA A 568 -14.32 -11.34 -0.47
C ALA A 568 -14.99 -12.51 0.26
N ARG A 569 -14.20 -13.34 0.94
CA ARG A 569 -14.74 -14.47 1.72
C ARG A 569 -14.97 -14.05 3.16
N THR A 570 -13.98 -13.40 3.78
CA THR A 570 -14.03 -12.96 5.17
C THR A 570 -14.35 -11.48 5.30
N GLY A 571 -13.94 -10.66 4.33
CA GLY A 571 -13.99 -9.20 4.42
C GLY A 571 -12.81 -8.59 5.16
N THR A 572 -11.81 -9.39 5.54
CA THR A 572 -10.63 -8.88 6.26
C THR A 572 -9.67 -8.19 5.31
N VAL A 573 -8.97 -7.20 5.84
CA VAL A 573 -7.97 -6.40 5.12
C VAL A 573 -6.83 -7.26 4.53
N SER A 574 -6.54 -8.42 5.13
CA SER A 574 -5.58 -9.40 4.60
C SER A 574 -5.96 -9.94 3.22
N GLU A 575 -7.26 -10.03 2.89
CA GLU A 575 -7.71 -10.55 1.60
C GLU A 575 -7.35 -9.60 0.45
N TYR A 576 -7.28 -8.28 0.70
CA TYR A 576 -7.01 -7.26 -0.33
C TYR A 576 -5.77 -7.61 -1.13
N ILE A 577 -4.76 -8.15 -0.45
CA ILE A 577 -3.49 -8.51 -1.05
C ILE A 577 -3.68 -9.58 -2.14
N THR A 578 -4.47 -10.61 -1.83
CA THR A 578 -4.67 -11.79 -2.67
C THR A 578 -5.74 -11.61 -3.75
N ILE A 579 -6.66 -10.67 -3.56
CA ILE A 579 -7.73 -10.43 -4.51
C ILE A 579 -7.16 -9.68 -5.73
N GLU A 580 -7.39 -10.20 -6.94
CA GLU A 580 -6.92 -9.56 -8.17
C GLU A 580 -7.82 -8.40 -8.60
N THR A 581 -9.12 -8.54 -8.40
CA THR A 581 -10.13 -7.51 -8.65
C THR A 581 -9.90 -6.33 -7.73
N THR A 582 -9.77 -5.12 -8.27
CA THR A 582 -9.69 -3.90 -7.47
C THR A 582 -11.05 -3.38 -7.06
N ILE A 583 -12.02 -3.44 -7.97
CA ILE A 583 -13.41 -3.05 -7.72
C ILE A 583 -14.31 -3.87 -8.63
N ASP A 584 -15.40 -4.40 -8.09
CA ASP A 584 -16.35 -5.18 -8.88
C ASP A 584 -16.98 -4.34 -10.00
N GLU A 585 -17.06 -4.91 -11.20
CA GLU A 585 -17.55 -4.20 -12.39
C GLU A 585 -19.01 -3.74 -12.25
N GLN A 586 -19.83 -4.47 -11.48
CA GLN A 586 -21.21 -4.07 -11.22
C GLN A 586 -21.26 -2.71 -10.51
N VAL A 587 -20.34 -2.46 -9.58
CA VAL A 587 -20.27 -1.20 -8.84
C VAL A 587 -19.92 -0.03 -9.77
N LEU A 588 -18.98 -0.24 -10.68
CA LEU A 588 -18.60 0.74 -11.71
C LEU A 588 -19.78 1.04 -12.64
N SER A 589 -20.48 0.01 -13.09
CA SER A 589 -21.67 0.15 -13.96
C SER A 589 -22.79 0.91 -13.27
N ASP A 590 -23.16 0.52 -12.05
CA ASP A 590 -24.26 1.12 -11.29
C ASP A 590 -23.99 2.61 -10.98
N MET A 591 -22.75 2.95 -10.60
CA MET A 591 -22.35 4.36 -10.45
C MET A 591 -22.52 5.14 -11.76
N THR A 592 -22.02 4.59 -12.87
CA THR A 592 -22.07 5.24 -14.18
C THR A 592 -23.51 5.53 -14.63
N GLU A 593 -24.37 4.52 -14.55
CA GLU A 593 -25.78 4.66 -14.90
C GLU A 593 -26.50 5.67 -14.00
N TRP A 594 -26.21 5.65 -12.70
CA TRP A 594 -26.82 6.55 -11.75
C TRP A 594 -26.39 8.01 -11.99
N ILE A 595 -25.11 8.26 -12.27
CA ILE A 595 -24.59 9.58 -12.62
C ILE A 595 -25.27 10.11 -13.88
N ARG A 596 -25.36 9.31 -14.94
CA ARG A 596 -26.02 9.72 -16.20
C ARG A 596 -27.49 10.09 -16.01
N LYS A 597 -28.19 9.43 -15.08
CA LYS A 597 -29.57 9.77 -14.70
C LYS A 597 -29.66 11.12 -13.98
N GLN A 598 -28.65 11.54 -13.21
CA GLN A 598 -28.66 12.86 -12.57
C GLN A 598 -28.37 13.96 -13.59
N VAL A 599 -27.33 13.78 -14.41
CA VAL A 599 -26.93 14.75 -15.45
C VAL A 599 -28.04 14.98 -16.48
N SER A 600 -28.77 13.92 -16.87
CA SER A 600 -29.87 14.04 -17.85
C SER A 600 -31.14 14.68 -17.32
N ARG A 601 -31.35 14.77 -15.99
CA ARG A 601 -32.56 15.40 -15.41
C ARG A 601 -32.53 16.92 -15.39
N LYS A 602 -31.34 17.52 -15.50
CA LYS A 602 -31.15 18.97 -15.50
C LYS A 602 -31.08 19.60 -16.90
N ASN A 603 -30.81 18.79 -17.93
CA ASN A 603 -30.93 19.17 -19.34
C ASN A 603 -32.38 19.03 -19.79
#